data_AF-A0A1H8L4B3-F1
#
_entry.id   AF-A0A1H8L4B3-F1
#
_cell.length_a   1.000
_cell.length_b   1.000
_cell.length_c   1.000
_cell.angle_alpha   90.00
_cell.angle_beta   90.00
_cell.angle_gamma   90.00
#
_symmetry.space_group_name_H-M   'P 1'
#
loop_
_entity.id
_entity.type
_entity.pdbx_description
1 polymer ?
#
loop_
_entity_poly.entity_id
_entity_poly.type
_entity_poly.pdbx_seq_one_letter_code
_entity_poly.pdbx_strand_id
1 'polypeptide(L)'
;MTKLIFQQQHSDQVDLLGIAVQHSLSEDKQFNIVDRMIELVAGKSEQDVAIYLVQIYEEDYEPGKQLITFVGAEASPVFSDRLQKLAIPAGRFIYTENVRLENIDDTYVQSYAFFAENDHTIVANFDFEKINSQYDESSLFFPLQSNEIVVNHYLDLSEFLKEYKTD
;
A
#
# COMPACT_ATOMS: atom_id res chain seq x y z
N MET A 1 15.48 19.79 -5.64
CA MET A 1 15.05 18.56 -4.92
C MET A 1 14.76 18.96 -3.49
N THR A 2 13.51 18.80 -3.06
CA THR A 2 13.11 18.98 -1.67
C THR A 2 13.66 17.79 -0.88
N LYS A 3 14.30 18.05 0.26
CA LYS A 3 14.84 16.99 1.12
C LYS A 3 13.67 16.23 1.76
N LEU A 4 13.63 14.91 1.62
CA LEU A 4 12.68 14.07 2.35
C LEU A 4 12.88 14.25 3.86
N ILE A 5 11.78 14.33 4.61
CA ILE A 5 11.80 14.44 6.07
C ILE A 5 11.22 13.15 6.61
N PHE A 6 12.06 12.34 7.23
CA PHE A 6 11.65 11.15 7.95
C PHE A 6 11.33 11.47 9.40
N GLN A 7 10.19 10.99 9.87
CA GLN A 7 9.74 11.13 11.25
C GLN A 7 9.35 9.77 11.81
N GLN A 8 9.45 9.61 13.12
CA GLN A 8 8.89 8.45 13.81
C GLN A 8 7.54 8.82 14.41
N GLN A 9 6.54 7.98 14.19
CA GLN A 9 5.23 8.13 14.82
C GLN A 9 4.70 6.80 15.35
N HIS A 10 3.83 6.91 16.35
CA HIS A 10 3.00 5.80 16.78
C HIS A 10 1.62 5.96 16.15
N SER A 11 1.10 4.89 15.56
CA SER A 11 -0.25 4.87 14.98
C SER A 11 -1.08 3.77 15.62
N ASP A 12 -2.36 4.06 15.84
CA ASP A 12 -3.35 3.07 16.22
C ASP A 12 -3.61 2.07 15.08
N GLN A 13 -4.28 0.96 15.39
CA GLN A 13 -4.69 -0.01 14.37
C GLN A 13 -5.68 0.63 13.39
N VAL A 14 -5.54 0.29 12.10
CA VAL A 14 -6.44 0.74 11.04
C VAL A 14 -7.11 -0.47 10.39
N ASP A 15 -8.44 -0.50 10.41
CA ASP A 15 -9.23 -1.54 9.76
C ASP A 15 -9.69 -1.07 8.37
N LEU A 16 -9.28 -1.81 7.34
CA LEU A 16 -9.52 -1.49 5.94
C LEU A 16 -10.49 -2.48 5.30
N LEU A 17 -11.25 -1.99 4.33
CA LEU A 17 -12.01 -2.78 3.36
C LEU A 17 -11.49 -2.50 1.95
N GLY A 18 -11.15 -3.54 1.21
CA GLY A 18 -10.45 -3.39 -0.06
C GLY A 18 -10.36 -4.66 -0.89
N ILE A 19 -9.44 -4.64 -1.85
CA ILE A 19 -9.14 -5.73 -2.78
C ILE A 19 -7.65 -6.06 -2.61
N ALA A 20 -7.28 -7.34 -2.63
CA ALA A 20 -5.89 -7.76 -2.76
C ALA A 20 -5.64 -8.52 -4.04
N VAL A 21 -4.51 -8.25 -4.66
CA VAL A 21 -4.07 -8.89 -5.89
C VAL A 21 -2.62 -9.32 -5.72
N GLN A 22 -2.30 -10.55 -6.11
CA GLN A 22 -0.93 -11.03 -6.20
C GLN A 22 -0.36 -10.70 -7.58
N HIS A 23 0.74 -9.96 -7.60
CA HIS A 23 1.45 -9.54 -8.81
C HIS A 23 2.87 -9.10 -8.49
N SER A 24 3.69 -8.90 -9.51
CA SER A 24 5.00 -8.26 -9.43
C SER A 24 4.89 -6.76 -9.72
N LEU A 25 5.91 -5.99 -9.31
CA LEU A 25 6.02 -4.56 -9.67
C LEU A 25 6.09 -4.33 -11.19
N SER A 26 6.69 -5.27 -11.94
CA SER A 26 6.73 -5.19 -13.40
C SER A 26 5.38 -5.42 -14.05
N GLU A 27 4.58 -6.35 -13.50
CA GLU A 27 3.21 -6.58 -13.97
C GLU A 27 2.33 -5.37 -13.66
N ASP A 28 2.50 -4.74 -12.51
CA ASP A 28 1.81 -3.49 -12.19
C ASP A 28 2.10 -2.40 -13.22
N LYS A 29 3.38 -2.14 -13.52
CA LYS A 29 3.79 -1.18 -14.56
C LYS A 29 3.25 -1.51 -15.96
N GLN A 30 3.02 -2.79 -16.26
CA GLN A 30 2.51 -3.22 -17.55
C GLN A 30 0.98 -3.11 -17.65
N PHE A 31 0.26 -3.40 -16.57
CA PHE A 31 -1.19 -3.55 -16.57
C PHE A 31 -1.94 -2.46 -15.78
N ASN A 32 -1.22 -1.55 -15.13
CA ASN A 32 -1.71 -0.51 -14.23
C ASN A 32 -2.63 -1.11 -13.14
N ILE A 33 -2.13 -2.10 -12.41
CA ILE A 33 -2.92 -2.89 -11.46
C ILE A 33 -3.37 -2.01 -10.31
N VAL A 34 -2.44 -1.28 -9.69
CA VAL A 34 -2.69 -0.39 -8.56
C VAL A 34 -3.72 0.68 -8.91
N ASP A 35 -3.55 1.38 -10.03
CA ASP A 35 -4.48 2.43 -10.46
C ASP A 35 -5.91 1.90 -10.61
N ARG A 36 -6.06 0.74 -11.26
CA ARG A 36 -7.36 0.07 -11.41
C ARG A 36 -7.96 -0.30 -10.06
N MET A 37 -7.16 -0.80 -9.13
CA MET A 37 -7.63 -1.12 -7.77
C MET A 37 -8.09 0.13 -7.02
N ILE A 38 -7.37 1.24 -7.13
CA ILE A 38 -7.74 2.53 -6.56
C ILE A 38 -9.07 3.01 -7.15
N GLU A 39 -9.22 3.00 -8.48
CA GLU A 39 -10.47 3.38 -9.15
C GLU A 39 -11.68 2.56 -8.66
N LEU A 40 -11.49 1.24 -8.49
CA LEU A 40 -12.53 0.34 -7.99
C LEU A 40 -12.93 0.65 -6.55
N VAL A 41 -11.95 0.89 -5.67
CA VAL A 41 -12.24 1.21 -4.26
C VAL A 41 -12.86 2.60 -4.13
N ALA A 42 -12.30 3.61 -4.82
CA ALA A 42 -12.80 4.97 -4.82
C ALA A 42 -14.23 5.05 -5.38
N GLY A 43 -14.51 4.36 -6.50
CA GLY A 43 -15.84 4.31 -7.11
C GLY A 43 -16.91 3.60 -6.25
N LYS A 44 -16.52 2.90 -5.19
CA LYS A 44 -17.43 2.30 -4.20
C LYS A 44 -17.63 3.17 -2.96
N SER A 45 -16.89 4.28 -2.84
CA SER A 45 -17.04 5.23 -1.75
C SER A 45 -17.89 6.43 -2.19
N GLU A 46 -18.85 6.85 -1.36
CA GLU A 46 -19.70 8.02 -1.62
C GLU A 46 -19.05 9.34 -1.15
N GLN A 47 -17.85 9.30 -0.56
CA GLN A 47 -17.16 10.42 0.05
C GLN A 47 -15.65 10.36 -0.24
N ASP A 48 -14.95 11.49 -0.10
CA ASP A 48 -13.48 11.55 -0.07
C ASP A 48 -12.96 10.72 1.11
N VAL A 49 -12.78 9.42 0.89
CA VAL A 49 -12.16 8.50 1.83
C VAL A 49 -10.67 8.41 1.51
N ALA A 50 -9.84 8.39 2.56
CA ALA A 50 -8.43 8.12 2.39
C ALA A 50 -8.25 6.68 1.86
N ILE A 51 -7.51 6.56 0.77
CA ILE A 51 -7.13 5.27 0.19
C ILE A 51 -5.80 4.84 0.78
N TYR A 52 -5.72 3.57 1.14
CA TYR A 52 -4.52 2.92 1.63
C TYR A 52 -4.07 1.89 0.61
N LEU A 53 -2.80 1.92 0.26
CA LEU A 53 -2.13 0.89 -0.54
C LEU A 53 -1.12 0.20 0.38
N VAL A 54 -1.29 -1.09 0.62
CA VAL A 54 -0.42 -1.91 1.46
C VAL A 54 0.29 -2.91 0.57
N GLN A 55 1.62 -2.90 0.55
CA GLN A 55 2.42 -3.93 -0.10
C GLN A 55 2.87 -4.95 0.93
N ILE A 56 2.64 -6.23 0.65
CA ILE A 56 2.91 -7.33 1.57
C ILE A 56 3.85 -8.30 0.87
N TYR A 57 4.98 -8.55 1.51
CA TYR A 57 6.13 -9.28 1.02
C TYR A 57 6.23 -10.66 1.70
N GLU A 58 6.70 -11.66 0.95
CA GLU A 58 7.12 -12.94 1.54
C GLU A 58 8.51 -12.80 2.21
N GLU A 59 8.85 -13.73 3.12
CA GLU A 59 10.09 -13.67 3.93
C GLU A 59 11.36 -13.57 3.07
N ASP A 60 11.36 -14.19 1.88
CA ASP A 60 12.47 -14.20 0.93
C ASP A 60 12.24 -13.27 -0.27
N TYR A 61 11.44 -12.21 -0.10
CA TYR A 61 11.13 -11.27 -1.18
C TYR A 61 12.41 -10.64 -1.75
N GLU A 62 12.47 -10.62 -3.08
CA GLU A 62 13.51 -9.97 -3.86
C GLU A 62 12.86 -9.15 -4.98
N PRO A 63 13.47 -8.04 -5.42
CA PRO A 63 12.95 -7.25 -6.53
C PRO A 63 12.66 -8.12 -7.76
N GLY A 64 11.41 -8.12 -8.22
CA GLY A 64 10.94 -8.93 -9.35
C GLY A 64 10.14 -10.17 -8.96
N LYS A 65 10.15 -10.57 -7.69
CA LYS A 65 9.19 -11.57 -7.18
C LYS A 65 7.79 -10.96 -7.08
N GLN A 66 6.80 -11.84 -7.01
CA GLN A 66 5.43 -11.44 -6.72
C GLN A 66 5.32 -10.97 -5.26
N LEU A 67 4.43 -10.03 -5.04
CA LEU A 67 3.99 -9.51 -3.77
C LEU A 67 2.46 -9.46 -3.78
N ILE A 68 1.86 -9.28 -2.61
CA ILE A 68 0.43 -9.02 -2.51
C ILE A 68 0.25 -7.53 -2.30
N THR A 69 -0.41 -6.86 -3.23
CA THR A 69 -0.87 -5.48 -3.01
C THR A 69 -2.30 -5.52 -2.52
N PHE A 70 -2.58 -4.85 -1.43
CA PHE A 70 -3.93 -4.58 -0.96
C PHE A 70 -4.23 -3.09 -1.13
N VAL A 71 -5.31 -2.74 -1.81
CA VAL A 71 -5.83 -1.37 -1.86
C VAL A 71 -7.18 -1.34 -1.18
N GLY A 72 -7.36 -0.44 -0.22
CA GLY A 72 -8.61 -0.30 0.51
C GLY A 72 -8.80 1.06 1.15
N ALA A 73 -9.94 1.25 1.79
CA ALA A 73 -10.27 2.43 2.56
C ALA A 73 -10.70 2.02 3.98
N GLU A 74 -10.65 2.96 4.93
CA GLU A 74 -11.17 2.72 6.27
C GLU A 74 -12.63 2.25 6.22
N ALA A 75 -12.96 1.22 7.01
CA ALA A 75 -14.23 0.52 6.91
C ALA A 75 -15.44 1.45 7.08
N SER A 76 -16.17 1.68 5.98
CA SER A 76 -17.47 2.34 5.97
C SER A 76 -18.60 1.31 5.86
N PRO A 77 -19.75 1.50 6.53
CA PRO A 77 -20.91 0.59 6.45
C PRO A 77 -21.53 0.46 5.05
N VAL A 78 -21.06 1.21 4.05
CA VAL A 78 -21.62 1.26 2.68
C VAL A 78 -20.87 0.33 1.70
N PHE A 79 -19.75 -0.26 2.11
CA PHE A 79 -18.95 -1.11 1.22
C PHE A 79 -19.62 -2.46 0.91
N SER A 80 -19.66 -2.84 -0.37
CA SER A 80 -20.31 -4.06 -0.87
C SER A 80 -19.65 -5.36 -0.38
N ASP A 81 -20.42 -6.45 -0.37
CA ASP A 81 -20.05 -7.84 0.01
C ASP A 81 -18.82 -8.46 -0.68
N ARG A 82 -18.18 -7.76 -1.62
CA ARG A 82 -16.99 -8.23 -2.36
C ARG A 82 -15.66 -7.69 -1.84
N LEU A 83 -15.68 -6.73 -0.92
CA LEU A 83 -14.45 -6.20 -0.33
C LEU A 83 -14.03 -7.05 0.86
N GLN A 84 -12.73 -7.28 0.97
CA GLN A 84 -12.14 -8.05 2.05
C GLN A 84 -11.49 -7.14 3.09
N LYS A 85 -11.37 -7.67 4.31
CA LYS A 85 -10.81 -6.95 5.45
C LYS A 85 -9.31 -7.13 5.53
N LEU A 86 -8.61 -6.05 5.86
CA LEU A 86 -7.21 -6.04 6.28
C LEU A 86 -7.08 -5.15 7.51
N ALA A 87 -6.30 -5.57 8.50
CA ALA A 87 -5.97 -4.72 9.64
C ALA A 87 -4.48 -4.37 9.58
N ILE A 88 -4.17 -3.08 9.50
CA ILE A 88 -2.81 -2.58 9.72
C ILE A 88 -2.62 -2.50 11.24
N PRO A 89 -1.70 -3.27 11.84
CA PRO A 89 -1.56 -3.32 13.29
C PRO A 89 -1.05 -2.00 13.85
N ALA A 90 -1.48 -1.68 15.07
CA ALA A 90 -0.93 -0.56 15.84
C ALA A 90 0.58 -0.74 16.01
N GLY A 91 1.34 0.35 15.94
CA GLY A 91 2.79 0.24 16.01
C GLY A 91 3.54 1.54 15.82
N ARG A 92 4.87 1.42 15.80
CA ARG A 92 5.78 2.52 15.46
C ARG A 92 6.21 2.42 14.00
N PHE A 93 6.19 3.55 13.32
CA PHE A 93 6.54 3.67 11.91
C PHE A 93 7.58 4.77 11.73
N ILE A 94 8.52 4.57 10.81
CA ILE A 94 9.16 5.70 10.13
C ILE A 94 8.24 6.08 8.98
N TYR A 95 7.98 7.38 8.81
CA TYR A 95 7.16 7.85 7.71
C TYR A 95 7.69 9.14 7.10
N THR A 96 7.30 9.37 5.86
CA THR A 96 7.46 10.64 5.14
C THR A 96 6.11 11.03 4.54
N GLU A 97 5.82 12.33 4.51
CA GLU A 97 4.51 12.87 4.10
C GLU A 97 4.63 13.76 2.84
N ASN A 98 3.48 14.02 2.22
CA ASN A 98 3.32 14.95 1.09
C ASN A 98 4.24 14.63 -0.10
N VAL A 99 4.44 13.33 -0.36
CA VAL A 99 5.23 12.83 -1.48
C VAL A 99 4.35 12.86 -2.72
N ARG A 100 4.73 13.62 -3.74
CA ARG A 100 4.02 13.64 -5.02
C ARG A 100 3.99 12.23 -5.63
N LEU A 101 2.83 11.77 -6.11
CA LEU A 101 2.67 10.41 -6.64
C LEU A 101 3.65 10.11 -7.79
N GLU A 102 3.95 11.09 -8.64
CA GLU A 102 4.96 10.95 -9.71
C GLU A 102 6.38 10.63 -9.22
N ASN A 103 6.68 10.89 -7.94
CA ASN A 103 8.00 10.70 -7.33
C ASN A 103 8.01 9.52 -6.34
N ILE A 104 6.96 8.68 -6.32
CA ILE A 104 6.82 7.62 -5.30
C ILE A 104 7.94 6.58 -5.41
N ASP A 105 8.23 6.08 -6.62
CA ASP A 105 9.29 5.10 -6.89
C ASP A 105 10.65 5.61 -6.40
N ASP A 106 11.00 6.85 -6.75
CA ASP A 106 12.25 7.49 -6.32
C ASP A 106 12.31 7.70 -4.81
N THR A 107 11.15 7.90 -4.17
CA THR A 107 11.04 8.08 -2.72
C THR A 107 11.24 6.77 -1.98
N TYR A 108 10.74 5.63 -2.48
CA TYR A 108 11.06 4.31 -1.92
C TYR A 108 12.57 4.06 -1.97
N VAL A 109 13.23 4.32 -3.10
CA VAL A 109 14.69 4.15 -3.24
C VAL A 109 15.44 5.00 -2.20
N GLN A 110 15.05 6.26 -2.03
CA GLN A 110 15.65 7.15 -1.03
C GLN A 110 15.37 6.71 0.42
N SER A 111 14.19 6.14 0.68
CA SER A 111 13.82 5.64 2.01
C SER A 111 14.69 4.45 2.41
N TYR A 112 14.86 3.46 1.52
CA TYR A 112 15.74 2.32 1.78
C TYR A 112 17.22 2.72 1.92
N ALA A 113 17.68 3.72 1.15
CA ALA A 113 19.02 4.29 1.34
C ALA A 113 19.17 4.95 2.72
N PHE A 114 18.18 5.74 3.15
CA PHE A 114 18.17 6.35 4.48
C PHE A 114 18.18 5.30 5.60
N PHE A 115 17.42 4.20 5.46
CA PHE A 115 17.41 3.13 6.46
C PHE A 115 18.77 2.46 6.59
N ALA A 116 19.43 2.17 5.46
CA ALA A 116 20.76 1.59 5.44
C ALA A 116 21.82 2.51 6.09
N GLU A 117 21.74 3.82 5.88
CA GLU A 117 22.67 4.80 6.46
C GLU A 117 22.48 5.02 7.98
N ASN A 118 21.30 4.71 8.51
CA ASN A 118 20.92 4.97 9.91
C ASN A 118 20.74 3.70 10.75
N ASP A 119 21.25 2.55 10.28
CA ASP A 119 21.14 1.24 10.94
C ASP A 119 19.68 0.88 11.32
N HIS A 120 18.73 1.29 10.49
CA HIS A 120 17.32 0.91 10.64
C HIS A 120 17.05 -0.35 9.83
N THR A 121 16.66 -1.44 10.51
CA THR A 121 16.19 -2.66 9.87
C THR A 121 14.67 -2.67 9.83
N ILE A 122 14.10 -2.66 8.63
CA ILE A 122 12.68 -2.94 8.42
C ILE A 122 12.51 -4.46 8.44
N VAL A 123 11.82 -4.96 9.46
CA VAL A 123 11.62 -6.40 9.71
C VAL A 123 10.17 -6.83 9.57
N ALA A 124 9.27 -5.89 9.28
CA ALA A 124 7.89 -6.21 8.96
C ALA A 124 7.80 -6.74 7.53
N ASN A 125 6.81 -7.60 7.28
CA ASN A 125 6.53 -8.13 5.95
C ASN A 125 5.70 -7.17 5.09
N PHE A 126 5.59 -5.89 5.47
CA PHE A 126 4.76 -4.93 4.75
C PHE A 126 5.27 -3.49 4.93
N ASP A 127 4.91 -2.66 3.96
CA ASP A 127 4.85 -1.21 4.09
C ASP A 127 3.53 -0.71 3.50
N PHE A 128 3.20 0.55 3.74
CA PHE A 128 1.98 1.11 3.18
C PHE A 128 2.05 2.60 2.87
N GLU A 129 1.14 2.99 2.00
CA GLU A 129 0.88 4.35 1.60
C GLU A 129 -0.50 4.79 2.06
N LYS A 130 -0.59 6.04 2.51
CA LYS A 130 -1.86 6.75 2.65
C LYS A 130 -1.95 7.80 1.55
N ILE A 131 -2.80 7.54 0.57
CA ILE A 131 -2.97 8.36 -0.63
C ILE A 131 -3.97 9.47 -0.35
N ASN A 132 -3.57 10.70 -0.67
CA ASN A 132 -4.41 11.88 -0.68
C ASN A 132 -4.65 12.32 -2.12
N SER A 133 -5.71 11.78 -2.72
CA SER A 133 -6.10 12.03 -4.11
C SER A 133 -6.44 13.49 -4.39
N GLN A 134 -6.87 14.25 -3.37
CA GLN A 134 -7.16 15.69 -3.52
C GLN A 134 -5.91 16.50 -3.88
N TYR A 135 -4.74 16.10 -3.38
CA TYR A 135 -3.49 16.84 -3.55
C TYR A 135 -2.46 16.14 -4.44
N ASP A 136 -2.80 14.97 -4.98
CA ASP A 136 -1.89 14.12 -5.76
C ASP A 136 -0.60 13.79 -4.97
N GLU A 137 -0.81 13.45 -3.70
CA GLU A 137 0.25 13.22 -2.72
C GLU A 137 -0.01 11.94 -1.93
N SER A 138 1.06 11.29 -1.48
CA SER A 138 1.05 10.09 -0.63
C SER A 138 1.92 10.32 0.59
N SER A 139 1.60 9.62 1.66
CA SER A 139 2.48 9.46 2.82
C SER A 139 2.88 7.99 2.92
N LEU A 140 4.18 7.71 3.00
CA LEU A 140 4.72 6.35 3.06
C LEU A 140 5.06 6.00 4.50
N PHE A 141 4.73 4.78 4.92
CA PHE A 141 4.87 4.29 6.28
C PHE A 141 5.62 2.96 6.29
N PHE A 142 6.71 2.92 7.04
CA PHE A 142 7.59 1.77 7.17
C PHE A 142 7.59 1.28 8.62
N PRO A 143 7.08 0.07 8.91
CA PRO A 143 6.98 -0.40 10.28
C PRO A 143 8.35 -0.69 10.91
N LEU A 144 8.55 -0.25 12.15
CA LEU A 144 9.78 -0.50 12.93
C LEU A 144 9.72 -1.77 13.78
N GLN A 145 8.55 -2.40 13.86
CA GLN A 145 8.33 -3.61 14.65
C GLN A 145 8.14 -4.79 13.70
N SER A 146 8.49 -6.00 14.16
CA SER A 146 8.33 -7.26 13.42
C SER A 146 6.86 -7.72 13.39
N ASN A 147 5.96 -6.79 13.05
CA ASN A 147 4.56 -7.09 12.86
C ASN A 147 4.39 -7.72 11.47
N GLU A 148 3.53 -8.73 11.38
CA GLU A 148 3.19 -9.38 10.12
C GLU A 148 1.71 -9.15 9.79
N ILE A 149 1.45 -8.90 8.52
CA ILE A 149 0.11 -8.90 7.95
C ILE A 149 -0.06 -10.14 7.09
N VAL A 150 -1.16 -10.86 7.30
CA VAL A 150 -1.56 -12.02 6.48
C VAL A 150 -2.84 -11.67 5.76
N VAL A 151 -2.82 -11.82 4.43
CA VAL A 151 -4.03 -11.70 3.60
C VAL A 151 -4.59 -13.10 3.37
N ASN A 152 -5.80 -13.36 3.88
CA ASN A 152 -6.42 -14.68 3.79
C ASN A 152 -6.92 -15.03 2.37
N HIS A 153 -7.17 -14.02 1.54
CA HIS A 153 -7.64 -14.19 0.17
C HIS A 153 -7.08 -13.08 -0.71
N TYR A 154 -6.64 -13.43 -1.90
CA TYR A 154 -6.21 -12.47 -2.91
C TYR A 154 -6.52 -13.06 -4.28
N LEU A 155 -6.69 -12.19 -5.26
CA LEU A 155 -6.87 -12.58 -6.64
C LEU A 155 -5.51 -12.78 -7.29
N ASP A 156 -5.35 -13.85 -8.06
CA ASP A 156 -4.22 -13.91 -8.99
C ASP A 156 -4.43 -12.86 -10.10
N LEU A 157 -3.35 -12.35 -10.69
CA LEU A 157 -3.41 -11.35 -11.76
C LEU A 157 -4.41 -11.72 -12.88
N SER A 158 -4.43 -12.99 -13.30
CA SER A 158 -5.32 -13.43 -14.37
C SER A 158 -6.80 -13.38 -14.00
N GLU A 159 -7.14 -13.52 -12.72
CA GLU A 159 -8.50 -13.43 -12.20
C GLU A 159 -8.91 -11.97 -12.10
N PHE A 160 -8.05 -11.14 -11.53
CA PHE A 160 -8.25 -9.68 -11.46
C PHE A 160 -8.52 -9.08 -12.84
N LEU A 161 -7.69 -9.40 -13.83
CA LEU A 161 -7.85 -8.89 -15.21
C LEU A 161 -9.10 -9.43 -15.93
N LYS A 162 -9.66 -10.57 -15.51
CA LYS A 162 -10.91 -11.10 -16.08
C LYS A 162 -12.14 -10.44 -15.44
N GLU A 163 -12.13 -10.31 -14.13
CA GLU A 163 -13.27 -9.77 -13.36
C GLU A 163 -13.43 -8.27 -13.55
N TYR A 164 -12.32 -7.55 -13.74
CA TYR A 164 -12.28 -6.09 -13.79
C TYR A 164 -11.78 -5.56 -15.12
N LYS A 165 -12.14 -6.23 -16.22
CA LYS A 165 -11.93 -5.70 -17.57
C LYS A 165 -12.54 -4.30 -17.65
N THR A 166 -11.70 -3.30 -17.85
CA THR A 166 -12.12 -2.03 -18.41
C THR A 166 -12.05 -2.17 -19.93
N ASP A 167 -13.16 -1.86 -20.59
CA ASP A 167 -13.29 -1.80 -22.05
C ASP A 167 -12.33 -0.76 -22.67
#